data_AF-A0A9D5IFR3-F1
#
_entry.id   AF-A0A9D5IFR3-F1
#
_cell.length_a   1.000
_cell.length_b   1.000
_cell.length_c   1.000
_cell.angle_alpha   90.00
_cell.angle_beta   90.00
_cell.angle_gamma   90.00
#
_symmetry.space_group_name_H-M   'P 1'
#
loop_
_entity.id
_entity.type
_entity.pdbx_description
1 polymer ?
#
loop_
_entity_poly.entity_id
_entity_poly.type
_entity_poly.pdbx_seq_one_letter_code
_entity_poly.pdbx_strand_id
1 'polypeptide(L)' 'MQPTSPILASKDGEPNIEFLQSKGWAVSSFTGHYCVAWRGRDEVVLEWKGGGWHRVGGRGAIDEL' A
#
# COMPACT_ATOMS: atom_id res chain seq x y z
N MET A 1 -29.83 -23.55 -7.30
CA MET A 1 -29.55 -22.10 -7.35
C MET A 1 -28.84 -21.74 -6.06
N GLN A 2 -27.52 -21.58 -6.09
CA GLN A 2 -26.75 -21.11 -4.92
C GLN A 2 -26.89 -19.59 -4.84
N PRO A 3 -27.07 -19.00 -3.65
CA PRO A 3 -26.89 -17.58 -3.47
C PRO A 3 -25.39 -17.31 -3.55
N THR A 4 -24.94 -16.71 -4.65
CA THR A 4 -23.60 -16.12 -4.73
C THR A 4 -23.58 -15.00 -3.70
N SER A 5 -23.02 -15.27 -2.53
CA SER A 5 -22.71 -14.21 -1.57
C SER A 5 -21.95 -13.14 -2.33
N PRO A 6 -22.42 -11.87 -2.34
CA PRO A 6 -21.57 -10.79 -2.82
C PRO A 6 -20.33 -10.89 -1.94
N ILE A 7 -19.19 -11.20 -2.55
CA ILE A 7 -17.89 -11.00 -1.94
C ILE A 7 -17.99 -9.58 -1.41
N LEU A 8 -18.00 -9.48 -0.08
CA LEU A 8 -17.96 -8.25 0.65
C LEU A 8 -16.79 -7.50 0.02
N ALA A 9 -17.08 -6.55 -0.87
CA ALA A 9 -16.09 -5.65 -1.42
C ALA A 9 -15.63 -4.91 -0.19
N SER A 10 -14.57 -5.43 0.41
CA SER A 10 -14.05 -4.94 1.65
C SER A 10 -13.89 -3.45 1.46
N LYS A 11 -14.29 -2.71 2.48
CA LYS A 11 -13.90 -1.32 2.67
C LYS A 11 -12.37 -1.30 2.75
N ASP A 12 -11.69 -1.50 1.63
CA ASP A 12 -10.32 -1.10 1.44
C ASP A 12 -10.41 0.41 1.66
N GLY A 13 -10.13 0.86 2.89
CA GLY A 13 -10.27 2.27 3.26
C GLY A 13 -9.48 3.15 2.30
N GLU A 14 -9.56 4.47 2.46
CA GLU A 14 -8.72 5.33 1.65
C GLU A 14 -7.22 5.03 1.92
N PRO A 15 -6.36 5.04 0.88
CA PRO A 15 -4.94 4.80 1.06
C PRO A 15 -4.32 5.74 2.10
N ASN A 16 -3.68 5.18 3.12
CA ASN A 16 -3.13 5.97 4.22
C ASN A 16 -1.63 6.26 4.02
N ILE A 17 -1.32 7.38 3.37
CA ILE A 17 0.06 7.84 3.17
C ILE A 17 0.73 8.25 4.48
N GLU A 18 -0.03 8.79 5.44
CA GLU A 18 0.49 9.22 6.74
C GLU A 18 1.11 8.06 7.52
N PHE A 19 0.57 6.85 7.35
CA PHE A 19 1.17 5.62 7.91
C PHE A 19 2.60 5.41 7.40
N LEU A 20 2.83 5.55 6.08
CA LEU A 20 4.17 5.40 5.49
C LEU A 20 5.12 6.47 6.02
N GLN A 21 4.65 7.72 6.10
CA GLN A 21 5.43 8.83 6.64
C GLN A 21 5.80 8.61 8.12
N SER A 22 4.88 8.09 8.93
CA SER A 22 5.13 7.74 10.34
C SER A 22 6.20 6.66 10.49
N LYS A 23 6.36 5.80 9.49
CA LYS A 23 7.38 4.74 9.40
C LYS A 23 8.70 5.23 8.76
N GLY A 24 8.82 6.53 8.48
CA GLY A 24 10.02 7.14 7.92
C GLY A 24 10.15 7.02 6.40
N TRP A 25 9.07 6.66 5.70
CA TRP A 25 9.04 6.65 4.24
C TRP A 25 8.59 7.99 3.68
N ALA A 26 9.30 8.49 2.68
CA ALA A 26 8.91 9.64 1.89
C ALA A 26 8.17 9.17 0.62
N VAL A 27 6.90 9.54 0.45
CA VAL A 27 6.14 9.22 -0.76
C VAL A 27 6.42 10.26 -1.84
N SER A 28 6.98 9.83 -2.98
CA SER A 28 7.36 10.71 -4.08
C SER A 28 6.30 10.81 -5.18
N SER A 29 5.48 9.77 -5.34
CA SER A 29 4.40 9.72 -6.32
C SER A 29 3.28 8.81 -5.82
N PHE A 30 2.04 9.20 -6.10
CA PHE A 30 0.83 8.48 -5.70
C PHE A 30 -0.18 8.53 -6.84
N THR A 31 -0.74 7.39 -7.22
CA THR A 31 -1.75 7.28 -8.28
C THR A 31 -2.72 6.15 -7.95
N GLY A 32 -3.95 6.52 -7.61
CA GLY A 32 -4.98 5.56 -7.21
C GLY A 32 -4.56 4.77 -5.97
N HIS A 33 -4.39 3.46 -6.13
CA HIS A 33 -3.98 2.56 -5.04
C HIS A 33 -2.47 2.35 -4.98
N TYR A 34 -1.68 2.97 -5.87
CA TYR A 34 -0.24 2.74 -5.93
C TYR A 34 0.54 3.96 -5.47
N CYS A 35 1.65 3.73 -4.78
CA CYS A 35 2.61 4.78 -4.47
C CYS A 35 4.06 4.32 -4.58
N VAL A 36 4.95 5.27 -4.86
CA VAL A 36 6.40 5.09 -4.76
C VAL A 36 6.86 5.75 -3.47
N ALA A 37 7.51 4.97 -2.62
CA ALA A 37 7.98 5.40 -1.31
C ALA A 37 9.49 5.16 -1.18
N TRP A 38 10.15 6.09 -0.50
CA TRP A 38 11.60 6.12 -0.35
C TRP A 38 12.02 6.15 1.12
N ARG A 39 13.07 5.41 1.46
CA ARG A 39 13.72 5.49 2.78
C ARG A 39 15.22 5.43 2.61
N GLY A 40 15.87 6.60 2.64
CA GLY A 40 17.28 6.70 2.31
C GLY A 40 17.55 6.33 0.85
N ARG A 41 18.22 5.19 0.62
CA ARG A 41 18.48 4.64 -0.73
C ARG A 41 17.47 3.59 -1.17
N ASP A 42 16.57 3.19 -0.26
CA ASP A 42 15.54 2.20 -0.54
C ASP A 42 14.39 2.86 -1.29
N GLU A 43 13.99 2.28 -2.41
CA GLU A 43 12.80 2.63 -3.20
C GLU A 43 11.86 1.43 -3.21
N VAL A 44 10.60 1.62 -2.85
CA VAL A 44 9.58 0.57 -2.94
C VAL A 44 8.34 1.08 -3.65
N VAL A 45 7.73 0.19 -4.44
CA VAL A 45 6.42 0.41 -5.03
C VAL A 45 5.42 -0.37 -4.18
N LEU A 46 4.42 0.33 -3.66
CA LEU A 46 3.40 -0.19 -2.79
C LEU A 46 2.03 -0.10 -3.46
N GLU A 47 1.19 -1.09 -3.20
CA GLU A 47 -0.23 -1.15 -3.56
C GLU A 47 -1.06 -1.15 -2.28
N TRP A 48 -2.09 -0.31 -2.22
CA TRP A 48 -3.09 -0.31 -1.18
C TRP A 48 -4.17 -1.33 -1.48
N LYS A 49 -4.20 -2.39 -0.67
CA LYS A 49 -5.14 -3.50 -0.80
C LYS A 49 -5.37 -4.12 0.57
N GLY A 50 -6.57 -4.62 0.84
CA GLY A 50 -6.90 -5.23 2.13
C GLY A 50 -6.82 -4.28 3.31
N GLY A 51 -6.89 -2.96 3.09
CA GLY A 51 -6.69 -1.94 4.12
C GLY A 51 -5.23 -1.75 4.58
N GLY A 52 -4.26 -2.17 3.78
CA GLY A 52 -2.84 -2.02 4.09
C GLY A 52 -1.97 -1.81 2.85
N TRP A 53 -0.69 -1.48 3.08
CA TRP A 53 0.31 -1.29 2.03
C TRP A 53 1.05 -2.59 1.75
N HIS A 54 0.96 -3.06 0.51
CA HIS A 54 1.63 -4.27 0.05
C HIS A 54 2.71 -3.93 -0.97
N ARG A 55 3.91 -4.46 -0.81
CA ARG A 55 4.96 -4.26 -1.80
C ARG A 55 4.71 -5.06 -3.06
N VAL A 56 4.77 -4.35 -4.18
CA VAL A 56 4.66 -4.91 -5.53
C VAL A 56 5.95 -4.74 -6.34
N GLY A 57 6.91 -3.93 -5.88
CA GLY A 57 8.19 -3.75 -6.55
C GLY A 57 9.23 -2.92 -5.79
N GLY A 58 10.36 -2.62 -6.46
CA GLY A 58 11.43 -1.75 -5.96
C GLY A 58 12.60 -2.46 -5.28
N ARG A 59 13.59 -1.68 -4.86
CA ARG A 59 14.83 -2.10 -4.17
C ARG A 59 14.84 -1.49 -2.77
N GLY A 60 14.52 -2.28 -1.76
CA GLY A 60 14.53 -1.86 -0.36
C GLY A 60 14.07 -2.97 0.58
N ALA A 61 14.57 -2.98 1.81
CA ALA A 61 14.05 -3.87 2.85
C ALA A 61 12.80 -3.22 3.47
N ILE A 62 11.65 -3.88 3.32
CA ILE A 62 10.43 -3.52 4.06
C ILE A 62 10.38 -4.39 5.30
N ASP A 63 11.14 -4.00 6.32
CA ASP A 63 10.92 -4.48 7.68
C ASP A 63 9.58 -3.88 8.15
N GLU A 64 8.54 -4.71 8.13
CA GLU A 64 7.18 -4.48 8.66
C GLU A 64 6.45 -3.22 8.15
N LEU A 65 5.81 -3.34 6.98
CA LEU A 65 4.71 -2.47 6.52
C LEU A 65 3.35 -3.11 6.81
#